data_AF-A0A1Q8ZPY3-F1
#
_entry.id   AF-A0A1Q8ZPY3-F1
#
_cell.length_a   1.000
_cell.length_b   1.000
_cell.length_c   1.000
_cell.angle_alpha   90.00
_cell.angle_beta   90.00
_cell.angle_gamma   90.00
#
_symmetry.space_group_name_H-M   'P 1'
#
loop_
_entity.id
_entity.type
_entity.pdbx_description
1 polymer ?
#
loop_
_entity_poly.entity_id
_entity_poly.type
_entity_poly.pdbx_seq_one_letter_code
_entity_poly.pdbx_strand_id
1 'polypeptide(L)' 'MKLEALDNFYTDETKQVLAGQTFTVESPETGKDLIKAGLAQEAEETEEEDTNTGEPSATKATAAPQNKAKAAPANK' A
#
# COMPACT_ATOMS: atom_id res chain seq x y z
N MET A 1 9.70 -16.74 -8.40
CA MET A 1 9.25 -17.14 -7.05
C MET A 1 8.05 -16.29 -6.66
N LYS A 2 6.99 -16.88 -6.11
CA LYS A 2 5.78 -16.15 -5.67
C LYS A 2 5.94 -15.75 -4.20
N LEU A 3 5.74 -14.48 -3.90
CA LEU A 3 5.86 -13.91 -2.57
C LEU A 3 4.63 -13.09 -2.24
N GLU A 4 4.34 -12.94 -0.95
CA GLU A 4 3.35 -12.00 -0.43
C GLU A 4 4.08 -10.85 0.26
N ALA A 5 3.69 -9.61 -0.05
CA ALA A 5 4.27 -8.43 0.58
C ALA A 5 3.72 -8.24 1.99
N LEU A 6 4.60 -8.09 2.97
CA LEU A 6 4.23 -7.81 4.36
C LEU A 6 4.02 -6.31 4.61
N ASP A 7 4.69 -5.47 3.82
CA ASP A 7 4.59 -4.01 3.89
C ASP A 7 4.60 -3.40 2.48
N ASN A 8 4.32 -2.10 2.38
CA ASN A 8 4.38 -1.38 1.11
C ASN A 8 5.84 -1.09 0.73
N PHE A 9 6.26 -1.50 -0.46
CA PHE A 9 7.62 -1.24 -0.95
C PHE A 9 7.66 -0.99 -2.47
N TYR A 10 8.83 -0.56 -2.94
CA TYR A 10 9.10 -0.38 -4.37
C TYR A 10 10.41 -1.06 -4.74
N THR A 11 10.40 -1.87 -5.81
CA THR A 11 11.63 -2.37 -6.45
C THR A 11 11.63 -2.05 -7.94
N ASP A 12 12.79 -2.10 -8.58
CA ASP A 12 12.85 -1.90 -10.02
C ASP A 12 12.16 -3.03 -10.81
N GLU A 13 12.20 -4.26 -10.27
CA GLU A 13 11.62 -5.46 -10.88
C GLU A 13 10.08 -5.47 -10.73
N THR A 14 9.57 -5.30 -9.51
CA THR A 14 8.14 -5.44 -9.17
C THR A 14 7.38 -4.11 -9.15
N LYS A 15 8.08 -2.99 -9.36
CA LYS A 15 7.56 -1.64 -9.15
C LYS A 15 6.97 -1.51 -7.74
N GLN A 16 5.86 -0.79 -7.60
CA GLN A 16 5.19 -0.61 -6.31
C GLN A 16 4.40 -1.87 -5.97
N VAL A 17 4.66 -2.42 -4.78
CA VAL A 17 3.93 -3.56 -4.21
C VAL A 17 3.32 -3.10 -2.89
N LEU A 18 2.04 -3.45 -2.69
CA LEU A 18 1.29 -3.09 -1.48
C LEU A 18 1.31 -4.23 -0.47
N ALA A 19 1.22 -3.89 0.82
CA ALA A 19 1.08 -4.88 1.88
C ALA A 19 -0.15 -5.79 1.63
N GLY A 20 0.01 -7.10 1.79
CA GLY A 20 -0.99 -8.14 1.48
C GLY A 20 -1.08 -8.52 0.00
N GLN A 21 -0.31 -7.88 -0.88
CA GLN A 21 -0.32 -8.23 -2.30
C GLN A 21 0.63 -9.38 -2.60
N THR A 22 0.14 -10.41 -3.30
CA THR A 22 1.01 -11.43 -3.89
C THR A 22 1.64 -10.94 -5.19
N PHE A 23 2.95 -11.15 -5.33
CA PHE A 23 3.73 -10.76 -6.51
C PHE A 23 4.72 -11.86 -6.88
N THR A 24 5.18 -11.82 -8.14
CA THR A 24 6.18 -12.77 -8.64
C THR A 24 7.48 -12.04 -8.89
N VAL A 25 8.57 -12.55 -8.32
CA VAL A 25 9.93 -12.13 -8.62
C VAL A 25 10.60 -13.11 -9.57
N GLU A 26 11.27 -12.58 -10.58
CA GLU A 26 12.05 -13.38 -11.54
C GLU A 26 13.37 -13.81 -10.90
N SER A 27 13.96 -12.90 -10.12
CA SER A 27 15.25 -13.09 -9.47
C SER A 27 15.08 -13.77 -8.09
N PRO A 28 15.51 -15.03 -7.91
CA PRO A 28 15.39 -15.71 -6.62
C PRO A 28 16.28 -15.08 -5.52
N GLU A 29 17.34 -14.38 -5.90
CA GLU A 29 18.17 -13.60 -4.97
C GLU A 29 17.40 -12.40 -4.41
N THR A 30 16.77 -11.61 -5.29
CA THR A 30 15.88 -10.50 -4.91
C THR A 30 14.76 -10.97 -3.97
N GLY A 31 14.16 -12.12 -4.26
CA GLY A 31 13.12 -12.69 -3.38
C GLY A 31 13.63 -12.97 -1.96
N LYS A 32 14.84 -13.56 -1.83
CA LYS A 32 15.45 -13.82 -0.52
C LYS A 32 15.83 -12.54 0.21
N ASP A 33 16.31 -11.52 -0.50
CA ASP A 33 16.60 -10.22 0.11
C ASP A 33 15.34 -9.54 0.66
N LEU A 34 14.22 -9.60 -0.07
CA LEU A 34 12.92 -9.07 0.40
C LEU A 34 12.41 -9.79 1.65
N ILE A 35 12.54 -11.12 1.69
CA ILE A 35 12.17 -11.93 2.87
C ILE A 35 13.07 -11.60 4.06
N LYS A 36 14.38 -11.51 3.84
CA LYS A 36 15.35 -11.17 4.89
C LYS A 36 15.17 -9.76 5.44
N ALA A 37 14.72 -8.83 4.59
CA ALA A 37 14.37 -7.48 4.99
C ALA A 37 13.04 -7.39 5.74
N GLY A 38 12.26 -8.48 5.81
CA GLY A 38 10.93 -8.50 6.41
C GLY A 38 9.88 -7.76 5.57
N LEU A 39 10.15 -7.55 4.28
CA LEU A 39 9.23 -6.86 3.35
C LEU A 39 8.28 -7.84 2.65
N ALA A 40 8.64 -9.12 2.58
CA ALA A 40 7.84 -10.15 1.95
C ALA A 40 7.97 -11.50 2.66
N GLN A 41 7.07 -12.43 2.37
CA GLN A 41 7.13 -13.82 2.79
C GLN A 41 6.84 -14.75 1.61
N GLU A 42 7.26 -16.01 1.70
CA GLU A 42 6.88 -17.01 0.70
C GLU A 42 5.36 -17.14 0.68
N ALA A 43 4.74 -16.89 -0.47
CA ALA A 43 3.30 -17.06 -0.59
C ALA A 43 3.03 -18.57 -0.54
N GLU A 44 2.52 -19.05 0.59
CA GLU A 44 1.94 -20.38 0.66
C GLU A 44 0.79 -20.41 -0.35
N GLU A 45 0.71 -21.46 -1.18
CA GLU A 45 -0.39 -21.66 -2.12
C GLU A 45 -1.67 -21.97 -1.32
N THR A 46 -2.16 -20.98 -0.59
CA THR A 46 -3.50 -20.97 -0.05
C THR A 46 -4.35 -20.44 -1.20
N GLU A 47 -5.29 -21.25 -1.68
CA GLU A 47 -6.28 -20.93 -2.71
C GLU A 47 -7.26 -19.83 -2.25
N GLU A 48 -6.77 -18.72 -1.72
CA GLU A 48 -7.56 -17.54 -1.44
C GLU A 48 -7.37 -16.55 -2.58
N GLU A 49 -8.28 -16.69 -3.53
CA GLU A 49 -8.68 -15.70 -4.53
C GLU A 49 -9.00 -14.37 -3.82
N ASP A 50 -7.98 -13.60 -3.45
CA ASP A 50 -8.21 -12.26 -2.89
C ASP A 50 -8.41 -11.25 -4.02
N THR A 51 -9.70 -10.98 -4.22
CA THR A 51 -10.31 -10.03 -5.13
C THR A 51 -9.59 -8.67 -5.16
N ASN A 52 -8.59 -8.52 -6.03
CA ASN A 52 -8.13 -7.20 -6.45
C ASN A 52 -9.14 -6.60 -7.43
N THR A 53 -10.33 -6.30 -6.94
CA THR A 53 -11.23 -5.31 -7.55
C THR A 53 -10.74 -3.92 -7.12
N GLY A 54 -9.56 -3.53 -7.60
CA GLY A 54 -8.97 -2.22 -7.38
C GLY A 54 -9.52 -1.20 -8.38
N GLU A 55 -10.80 -0.85 -8.22
CA GLU A 55 -11.32 0.43 -8.72
C GLU A 55 -10.42 1.55 -8.15
N PRO A 56 -9.90 2.50 -8.95
CA PRO A 56 -9.12 3.59 -8.40
C PRO A 56 -10.05 4.48 -7.57
N SER A 57 -10.13 4.20 -6.27
CA SER A 57 -10.66 5.13 -5.29
C SER A 57 -9.76 6.37 -5.31
N ALA A 58 -10.15 7.34 -6.13
CA ALA A 58 -9.58 8.68 -6.22
C ALA A 58 -9.80 9.41 -4.89
N THR A 59 -9.05 9.00 -3.87
CA THR A 59 -9.01 9.65 -2.57
C THR A 59 -8.10 10.86 -2.71
N LYS A 60 -8.64 11.94 -3.28
CA LYS A 60 -7.94 13.22 -3.34
C LYS A 60 -7.92 13.81 -1.93
N ALA A 61 -6.84 13.56 -1.21
CA ALA A 61 -6.58 14.21 0.07
C ALA A 61 -6.39 15.73 -0.10
N THR A 62 -7.15 16.46 0.72
CA THR A 62 -6.78 17.69 1.44
C THR A 62 -6.26 18.92 0.66
N ALA A 63 -7.06 19.97 0.67
CA ALA A 63 -6.58 21.34 0.82
C ALA A 63 -7.33 22.01 1.99
N ALA A 64 -6.68 22.12 3.15
CA ALA A 64 -7.06 23.03 4.24
C ALA A 64 -6.65 24.48 3.85
N PRO A 65 -7.17 25.58 4.45
CA PRO A 65 -7.15 25.81 5.90
C PRO A 65 -8.42 26.43 6.52
N GLN A 66 -8.57 26.16 7.82
CA GLN A 66 -9.50 26.84 8.73
C GLN A 66 -9.06 28.28 8.97
N ASN A 67 -9.81 29.27 8.48
CA ASN A 67 -9.88 30.59 9.12
C ASN A 67 -11.15 31.34 8.70
N LYS A 68 -12.18 31.34 9.54
CA LYS A 68 -13.14 32.44 9.59
C LYS A 68 -13.29 32.88 11.04
N ALA A 69 -12.87 34.12 11.25
CA ALA A 69 -12.90 34.83 12.50
C ALA A 69 -14.24 34.70 13.23
N LYS A 70 -14.12 34.53 14.55
CA LYS A 70 -15.18 34.60 15.56
C LYS A 70 -15.97 35.91 15.37
N ALA A 71 -17.18 35.84 14.81
CA ALA A 71 -18.10 36.98 14.82
C ALA A 71 -18.58 37.23 16.26
N ALA A 72 -18.49 38.48 16.71
CA ALA A 72 -18.89 38.92 18.04
C ALA A 72 -20.41 38.78 18.27
N PRO A 73 -20.87 38.56 19.52
CA PRO A 73 -22.30 38.45 19.81
C PRO A 73 -22.99 39.81 19.65
N ALA A 74 -24.02 39.87 18.80
CA ALA A 74 -24.90 41.03 18.71
C ALA A 74 -25.79 41.07 19.96
N ASN A 75 -25.61 42.09 20.79
CA ASN A 75 -26.47 42.40 21.92
C ASN A 75 -26.89 43.87 21.79
N LYS A 76 -28.15 44.12 21.40
CA LYS A 76 -28.97 45.28 21.80
C LYS A 76 -30.39 45.15 21.27
#